data_AF-A0A0N0DEI9-F1
#
_entry.id   AF-A0A0N0DEI9-F1
#
_cell.length_a   1.000
_cell.length_b   1.000
_cell.length_c   1.000
_cell.angle_alpha   90.00
_cell.angle_beta   90.00
_cell.angle_gamma   90.00
#
_symmetry.space_group_name_H-M   'P 1'
#
loop_
_entity.id
_entity.type
_entity.pdbx_description
1 polymer ?
#
loop_
_entity_poly.entity_id
_entity_poly.type
_entity_poly.pdbx_seq_one_letter_code
_entity_poly.pdbx_strand_id
1 'polypeptide(L)'
;MGCSGSESALSANNLVNEQIREFLQRLDYEASKYVNSKVDEDKSLKWHPSPAKVQLISAAWKCARGTYNLEGTITNTSYCTFRREKALWESFAGTVKAITPTVVETTSDDIEKSDMLSGLILAIRGSASEMDHIANANSRPQPTGGFITFDKVKGQKPHIIFTGHSAGGAVLQILYLKYISNQAFNESARFSCATFGAPLCVTAPVDLSFYHPGGKTLCLNIINEFDVITRADKPYILSLVDIARNTLNQPPKALLPEPETSTVHGKRIYEKRVEALEEGHFNNRTGWQQEDDED
;
A
#
# COMPACT_ATOMS: atom_id res chain seq x y z
N MET A 1 2.67 -42.85 46.77
CA MET A 1 3.18 -41.59 46.19
C MET A 1 2.58 -41.44 44.81
N GLY A 2 1.53 -40.64 44.68
CA GLY A 2 0.86 -40.43 43.41
C GLY A 2 0.14 -39.09 43.42
N CYS A 3 0.23 -38.38 42.30
CA CYS A 3 -0.57 -37.22 41.92
C CYS A 3 -0.23 -35.88 42.60
N SER A 4 0.79 -35.18 42.08
CA SER A 4 0.93 -33.70 42.21
C SER A 4 1.10 -32.98 40.86
N GLY A 5 1.10 -33.71 39.73
CA GLY A 5 1.33 -33.14 38.39
C GLY A 5 0.08 -32.63 37.66
N SER A 6 -1.12 -33.03 38.07
CA SER A 6 -2.36 -32.71 37.34
C SER A 6 -2.99 -31.37 37.73
N GLU A 7 -2.89 -30.97 39.01
CA GLU A 7 -3.50 -29.72 39.50
C GLU A 7 -2.79 -28.46 38.99
N SER A 8 -1.46 -28.51 38.81
CA SER A 8 -0.69 -27.38 38.29
C SER A 8 -0.97 -27.09 36.82
N ALA A 9 -1.17 -28.13 36.00
CA ALA A 9 -1.54 -28.00 34.58
C ALA A 9 -2.98 -27.49 34.38
N LEU A 10 -3.91 -27.93 35.24
CA LEU A 10 -5.30 -27.43 35.26
C LEU A 10 -5.38 -25.96 35.68
N SER A 11 -4.59 -25.55 36.69
CA SER A 11 -4.48 -24.16 37.14
C SER A 11 -3.90 -23.24 36.06
N ALA A 12 -2.83 -23.68 35.38
CA ALA A 12 -2.22 -22.92 34.29
C ALA A 12 -3.17 -22.74 33.10
N ASN A 13 -3.91 -23.78 32.71
CA ASN A 13 -4.92 -23.70 31.65
C ASN A 13 -6.06 -22.75 32.01
N ASN A 14 -6.50 -22.73 33.27
CA ASN A 14 -7.54 -21.82 33.73
C ASN A 14 -7.09 -20.35 33.68
N LEU A 15 -5.85 -20.06 34.09
CA LEU A 15 -5.28 -18.72 34.02
C LEU A 15 -5.15 -18.23 32.57
N VAL A 16 -4.67 -19.09 31.66
CA VAL A 16 -4.58 -18.79 30.23
C VAL A 16 -5.97 -18.51 29.65
N ASN A 17 -6.97 -19.30 30.03
CA ASN A 17 -8.35 -19.10 29.58
C ASN A 17 -8.97 -17.78 30.10
N GLU A 18 -8.66 -17.36 31.33
CA GLU A 18 -9.10 -16.06 31.84
C GLU A 18 -8.42 -14.90 31.10
N GLN A 19 -7.11 -14.97 30.87
CA GLN A 19 -6.39 -13.95 30.10
C GLN A 19 -6.91 -13.80 28.68
N ILE A 20 -7.22 -14.92 28.01
CA ILE A 20 -7.79 -14.88 26.66
C ILE A 20 -9.21 -14.31 26.68
N ARG A 21 -10.03 -14.59 27.71
CA ARG A 21 -11.37 -13.97 27.86
C ARG A 21 -11.30 -12.46 28.05
N GLU A 22 -10.40 -11.97 28.90
CA GLU A 22 -10.18 -10.52 29.07
C GLU A 22 -9.71 -9.87 27.77
N PHE A 23 -8.80 -10.54 27.04
CA PHE A 23 -8.34 -10.09 25.74
C PHE A 23 -9.49 -10.02 24.72
N LEU A 24 -10.34 -11.04 24.65
CA LEU A 24 -11.53 -11.07 23.79
C LEU A 24 -12.52 -9.93 24.13
N GLN A 25 -12.73 -9.63 25.41
CA GLN A 25 -13.59 -8.51 25.83
C GLN A 25 -13.01 -7.16 25.39
N ARG A 26 -11.69 -6.97 25.51
CA ARG A 26 -11.02 -5.76 25.02
C ARG A 26 -11.13 -5.62 23.52
N LEU A 27 -10.93 -6.70 22.77
CA LEU A 27 -11.08 -6.68 21.31
C LEU A 27 -12.53 -6.39 20.89
N ASP A 28 -13.52 -7.00 21.54
CA ASP A 28 -14.94 -6.71 21.29
C ASP A 28 -15.28 -5.23 21.60
N TYR A 29 -14.73 -4.68 22.70
CA TYR A 29 -14.90 -3.27 23.06
C TYR A 29 -14.25 -2.33 22.04
N GLU A 30 -13.01 -2.59 21.63
CA GLU A 30 -12.34 -1.80 20.59
C GLU A 30 -13.09 -1.89 19.26
N ALA A 31 -13.48 -3.09 18.81
CA ALA A 31 -14.26 -3.28 17.59
C ALA A 31 -15.57 -2.48 17.60
N SER A 32 -16.21 -2.31 18.75
CA SER A 32 -17.45 -1.53 18.89
C SER A 32 -17.27 -0.04 18.58
N LYS A 33 -16.07 0.53 18.78
CA LYS A 33 -15.77 1.94 18.50
C LYS A 33 -15.76 2.27 17.00
N TYR A 34 -15.57 1.26 16.16
CA TYR A 34 -15.38 1.44 14.71
C TYR A 34 -16.62 1.09 13.88
N VAL A 35 -17.75 0.72 14.53
CA VAL A 35 -19.03 0.43 13.87
C VAL A 35 -19.45 1.63 13.03
N ASN A 36 -19.55 1.43 11.71
CA ASN A 36 -19.92 2.47 10.73
C ASN A 36 -18.99 3.70 10.73
N SER A 37 -17.73 3.55 11.14
CA SER A 37 -16.75 4.65 11.08
C SER A 37 -16.46 5.02 9.63
N LYS A 38 -17.15 6.05 9.14
CA LYS A 38 -16.84 6.68 7.85
C LYS A 38 -15.80 7.76 8.03
N VAL A 39 -15.16 8.13 6.94
CA VAL A 39 -14.37 9.36 6.93
C VAL A 39 -15.34 10.51 7.14
N ASP A 40 -15.05 11.39 8.10
CA ASP A 40 -15.81 12.60 8.32
C ASP A 40 -15.52 13.56 7.16
N GLU A 41 -16.44 13.65 6.20
CA GLU A 41 -16.26 14.47 4.98
C GLU A 41 -16.07 15.95 5.32
N ASP A 42 -16.72 16.45 6.38
CA ASP A 42 -16.66 17.86 6.77
C ASP A 42 -15.32 18.23 7.39
N LYS A 43 -14.66 17.26 8.05
CA LYS A 43 -13.29 17.44 8.60
C LYS A 43 -12.18 17.07 7.60
N SER A 44 -12.55 16.49 6.46
CA SER A 44 -11.58 16.04 5.47
C SER A 44 -11.12 17.20 4.59
N LEU A 45 -9.81 17.28 4.36
CA LEU A 45 -9.27 18.26 3.43
C LEU A 45 -9.75 17.94 2.02
N LYS A 46 -10.38 18.91 1.35
CA LYS A 46 -10.67 18.79 -0.09
C LYS A 46 -9.35 18.60 -0.83
N TRP A 47 -9.29 17.58 -1.68
CA TRP A 47 -8.10 17.26 -2.44
C TRP A 47 -8.35 17.46 -3.94
N HIS A 48 -7.61 18.39 -4.53
CA HIS A 48 -7.65 18.69 -5.97
C HIS A 48 -6.26 18.37 -6.56
N PRO A 49 -6.02 17.11 -6.99
CA PRO A 49 -4.73 16.74 -7.54
C PRO A 49 -4.51 17.40 -8.91
N SER A 50 -3.27 17.79 -9.22
CA SER A 50 -2.92 18.21 -10.58
C SER A 50 -2.98 17.03 -11.56
N PRO A 51 -3.17 17.26 -12.87
CA PRO A 51 -3.14 16.19 -13.86
C PRO A 51 -1.87 15.34 -13.80
N ALA A 52 -0.71 15.94 -13.53
CA ALA A 52 0.55 15.23 -13.35
C ALA A 52 0.54 14.26 -12.15
N LYS A 53 -0.10 14.64 -11.03
CA LYS A 53 -0.29 13.75 -9.88
C LYS A 53 -1.18 12.57 -10.23
N VAL A 54 -2.27 12.81 -10.94
CA VAL A 54 -3.19 11.75 -11.39
C VAL A 54 -2.49 10.76 -12.33
N GLN A 55 -1.71 11.27 -13.29
CA GLN A 55 -0.92 10.43 -14.19
C GLN A 55 0.13 9.59 -13.45
N LEU A 56 0.82 10.16 -12.45
CA LEU A 56 1.74 9.40 -11.60
C LEU A 56 1.02 8.29 -10.83
N ILE A 57 -0.12 8.60 -10.20
CA ILE A 57 -0.93 7.63 -9.46
C ILE A 57 -1.36 6.49 -10.39
N SER A 58 -1.80 6.84 -11.60
CA SER A 58 -2.25 5.84 -12.57
C SER A 58 -1.11 4.96 -13.08
N ALA A 59 0.04 5.55 -13.42
CA ALA A 59 1.23 4.78 -13.79
C ALA A 59 1.70 3.86 -12.64
N ALA A 60 1.71 4.37 -11.40
CA ALA A 60 2.02 3.60 -10.21
C ALA A 60 1.04 2.43 -10.00
N TRP A 61 -0.26 2.64 -10.24
CA TRP A 61 -1.27 1.58 -10.17
C TRP A 61 -1.07 0.52 -11.25
N LYS A 62 -0.89 0.93 -12.51
CA LYS A 62 -0.66 0.02 -13.64
C LYS A 62 0.58 -0.86 -13.40
N CYS A 63 1.65 -0.29 -12.85
CA CYS A 63 2.82 -1.06 -12.41
C CYS A 63 2.52 -2.00 -11.23
N ALA A 64 1.82 -1.54 -10.19
CA ALA A 64 1.43 -2.39 -9.05
C ALA A 64 0.56 -3.57 -9.49
N ARG A 65 -0.42 -3.34 -10.37
CA ARG A 65 -1.27 -4.40 -10.96
C ARG A 65 -0.45 -5.36 -11.83
N GLY A 66 0.51 -4.82 -12.59
CA GLY A 66 1.42 -5.59 -13.45
C GLY A 66 2.22 -6.66 -12.71
N THR A 67 2.47 -6.49 -11.40
CA THR A 67 3.16 -7.49 -10.57
C THR A 67 2.41 -8.82 -10.44
N TYR A 68 1.10 -8.84 -10.71
CA TYR A 68 0.26 -10.04 -10.67
C TYR A 68 0.16 -10.78 -12.02
N ASN A 69 0.75 -10.22 -13.08
CA ASN A 69 0.83 -10.83 -14.40
C ASN A 69 2.21 -10.52 -15.02
N LEU A 70 3.22 -11.28 -14.56
CA LEU A 70 4.63 -11.05 -14.91
C LEU A 70 4.93 -11.35 -16.39
N GLU A 71 4.15 -12.23 -17.02
CA GLU A 71 4.28 -12.58 -18.44
C GLU A 71 3.58 -11.57 -19.37
N GLY A 72 2.57 -10.85 -18.87
CA GLY A 72 1.86 -9.82 -19.62
C GLY A 72 2.63 -8.50 -19.72
N THR A 73 2.33 -7.69 -20.72
CA THR A 73 2.87 -6.31 -20.85
C THR A 73 1.98 -5.31 -20.10
N ILE A 74 2.58 -4.20 -19.66
CA ILE A 74 1.80 -3.04 -19.16
C ILE A 74 1.42 -2.21 -20.38
N THR A 75 0.14 -1.95 -20.57
CA THR A 75 -0.36 -1.16 -21.70
C THR A 75 0.09 0.29 -21.57
N ASN A 76 0.67 0.83 -22.64
CA ASN A 76 0.99 2.25 -22.74
C ASN A 76 -0.27 3.12 -22.63
N THR A 77 -0.10 4.33 -22.13
CA THR A 77 -1.16 5.33 -22.04
C THR A 77 -0.94 6.42 -23.08
N SER A 78 -1.86 7.36 -23.19
CA SER A 78 -1.66 8.56 -24.01
C SER A 78 -0.52 9.45 -23.51
N TYR A 79 -0.15 9.36 -22.23
CA TYR A 79 0.80 10.26 -21.57
C TYR A 79 2.14 9.60 -21.19
N CYS A 80 2.25 8.28 -21.21
CA CYS A 80 3.52 7.58 -20.97
C CYS A 80 3.59 6.18 -21.59
N THR A 81 4.84 5.73 -21.79
CA THR A 81 5.17 4.36 -22.17
C THR A 81 5.72 3.58 -20.98
N PHE A 82 5.54 2.26 -20.99
CA PHE A 82 6.06 1.37 -19.95
C PHE A 82 7.03 0.36 -20.57
N ARG A 83 8.24 0.31 -20.03
CA ARG A 83 9.23 -0.72 -20.33
C ARG A 83 9.55 -1.50 -19.06
N ARG A 84 8.93 -2.67 -18.91
CA ARG A 84 9.20 -3.54 -17.78
C ARG A 84 10.58 -4.18 -17.94
N GLU A 85 11.42 -3.98 -16.95
CA GLU A 85 12.74 -4.60 -16.85
C GLU A 85 12.62 -6.02 -16.25
N LYS A 86 13.72 -6.76 -16.21
CA LYS A 86 13.72 -8.15 -15.70
C LYS A 86 13.12 -8.23 -14.29
N ALA A 87 11.97 -8.89 -14.17
CA ALA A 87 11.30 -9.12 -12.91
C ALA A 87 12.12 -10.08 -12.02
N LEU A 88 12.10 -9.81 -10.71
CA LEU A 88 12.49 -10.80 -9.71
C LEU A 88 11.24 -11.62 -9.40
N TRP A 89 11.32 -12.91 -9.68
CA TRP A 89 10.24 -13.86 -9.46
C TRP A 89 10.11 -14.19 -7.98
N GLU A 90 8.89 -14.48 -7.56
CA GLU A 90 8.61 -15.01 -6.24
C GLU A 90 9.34 -16.33 -6.00
N SER A 91 9.65 -16.62 -4.73
CA SER A 91 10.11 -17.96 -4.37
C SER A 91 8.91 -18.90 -4.25
N PHE A 92 9.11 -20.17 -4.59
CA PHE A 92 8.08 -21.21 -4.47
C PHE A 92 7.49 -21.31 -3.04
N ALA A 93 8.30 -20.97 -2.02
CA ALA A 93 7.91 -21.00 -0.62
C ALA A 93 7.28 -19.69 -0.10
N GLY A 94 7.01 -18.70 -0.97
CA GLY A 94 6.43 -17.41 -0.59
C GLY A 94 7.38 -16.49 0.19
N THR A 95 8.64 -16.88 0.36
CA THR A 95 9.64 -16.10 1.11
C THR A 95 10.11 -14.88 0.34
N VAL A 96 10.19 -14.92 -0.99
CA VAL A 96 10.58 -13.80 -1.85
C VAL A 96 9.33 -13.29 -2.56
N LYS A 97 9.04 -11.99 -2.44
CA LYS A 97 7.94 -11.36 -3.18
C LYS A 97 8.39 -11.03 -4.60
N ALA A 98 7.48 -11.11 -5.56
CA ALA A 98 7.76 -10.67 -6.91
C ALA A 98 7.99 -9.15 -6.95
N ILE A 99 9.06 -8.74 -7.62
CA ILE A 99 9.45 -7.32 -7.76
C ILE A 99 9.60 -7.02 -9.25
N THR A 100 8.92 -5.99 -9.73
CA THR A 100 9.00 -5.54 -11.12
C THR A 100 9.53 -4.11 -11.20
N PRO A 101 10.78 -3.91 -11.65
CA PRO A 101 11.25 -2.61 -12.10
C PRO A 101 10.61 -2.28 -13.46
N THR A 102 10.08 -1.07 -13.61
CA THR A 102 9.49 -0.57 -14.86
C THR A 102 10.00 0.83 -15.13
N VAL A 103 10.65 1.02 -16.28
CA VAL A 103 11.01 2.35 -16.78
C VAL A 103 9.76 2.97 -17.39
N VAL A 104 9.45 4.20 -16.95
CA VAL A 104 8.34 5.00 -17.46
C VAL A 104 8.89 6.26 -18.08
N GLU A 105 8.48 6.52 -19.31
CA GLU A 105 8.89 7.69 -20.09
C GLU A 105 7.64 8.44 -20.55
N THR A 106 7.64 9.77 -20.39
CA THR A 106 6.51 10.59 -20.86
C THR A 106 6.49 10.71 -22.37
N THR A 107 5.30 10.70 -22.96
CA THR A 107 5.11 10.95 -24.40
C THR A 107 5.04 12.44 -24.75
N SER A 108 4.99 13.31 -23.75
CA SER A 108 4.91 14.76 -23.90
C SER A 108 6.29 15.42 -23.79
N ASP A 109 6.53 16.43 -24.63
CA ASP A 109 7.70 17.32 -24.57
C ASP A 109 7.58 18.39 -23.47
N ASP A 110 6.44 18.47 -22.77
CA ASP A 110 6.23 19.38 -21.63
C ASP A 110 7.18 18.99 -20.49
N ILE A 111 8.28 19.74 -20.34
CA ILE A 111 9.33 19.51 -19.34
C ILE A 111 8.74 19.36 -17.93
N GLU A 112 7.69 20.12 -17.60
CA GLU A 112 7.07 20.10 -16.27
C GLU A 112 6.28 18.83 -15.95
N LYS A 113 5.57 18.26 -16.94
CA LYS A 113 4.85 16.99 -16.81
C LYS A 113 5.82 15.82 -16.94
N SER A 114 6.84 15.99 -17.77
CA SER A 114 7.91 15.03 -18.00
C SER A 114 8.72 14.74 -16.74
N ASP A 115 9.04 15.76 -15.94
CA ASP A 115 9.88 15.63 -14.74
C ASP A 115 9.23 14.86 -13.58
N MET A 116 7.90 14.86 -13.50
CA MET A 116 7.17 14.16 -12.43
C MET A 116 6.95 12.67 -12.75
N LEU A 117 6.74 12.32 -14.02
CA LEU A 117 6.33 10.97 -14.42
C LEU A 117 7.49 10.13 -14.98
N SER A 118 8.50 10.75 -15.58
CA SER A 118 9.65 10.03 -16.14
C SER A 118 10.54 9.48 -15.02
N GLY A 119 10.71 8.17 -14.97
CA GLY A 119 11.51 7.55 -13.91
C GLY A 119 11.41 6.03 -13.86
N LEU A 120 11.97 5.48 -12.78
CA LEU A 120 11.92 4.05 -12.48
C LEU A 120 10.82 3.78 -11.45
N ILE A 121 9.79 3.04 -11.85
CA ILE A 121 8.77 2.54 -10.93
C ILE A 121 9.19 1.16 -10.43
N LEU A 122 9.38 1.05 -9.12
CA LEU A 122 9.64 -0.22 -8.43
C LEU A 122 8.34 -0.71 -7.81
N ALA A 123 7.79 -1.80 -8.36
CA ALA A 123 6.56 -2.40 -7.86
C ALA A 123 6.79 -3.74 -7.16
N ILE A 124 6.17 -3.93 -5.99
CA ILE A 124 6.19 -5.19 -5.24
C ILE A 124 4.80 -5.80 -5.19
N ARG A 125 4.70 -7.08 -5.54
CA ARG A 125 3.44 -7.85 -5.47
C ARG A 125 2.97 -7.99 -4.03
N GLY A 126 1.69 -7.71 -3.80
CA GLY A 126 1.03 -8.04 -2.53
C GLY A 126 0.85 -9.54 -2.31
N SER A 127 0.32 -9.92 -1.16
CA SER A 127 0.23 -11.32 -0.74
C SER A 127 -0.53 -12.18 -1.76
N ALA A 128 0.06 -13.30 -2.16
CA ALA A 128 -0.55 -14.32 -3.00
C ALA A 128 -0.88 -15.62 -2.24
N SER A 129 -0.44 -15.72 -0.97
CA SER A 129 -0.68 -16.85 -0.07
C SER A 129 -0.97 -16.37 1.37
N GLU A 130 -1.48 -17.27 2.21
CA GLU A 130 -1.66 -17.04 3.66
C GLU A 130 -0.34 -16.79 4.40
N MET A 131 0.80 -17.16 3.82
CA MET A 131 2.15 -17.13 4.45
C MET A 131 3.03 -15.98 3.95
N ASP A 132 2.46 -14.98 3.30
CA ASP A 132 3.21 -13.89 2.65
C ASP A 132 3.61 -12.75 3.62
N HIS A 133 3.85 -13.07 4.89
CA HIS A 133 4.11 -12.10 5.97
C HIS A 133 5.54 -11.51 5.95
N ILE A 134 6.48 -12.12 5.21
CA ILE A 134 7.89 -11.68 5.19
C ILE A 134 8.34 -11.49 3.74
N ALA A 135 8.78 -10.28 3.41
CA ALA A 135 9.44 -9.99 2.14
C ALA A 135 10.95 -10.26 2.27
N ASN A 136 11.42 -11.40 1.79
CA ASN A 136 12.85 -11.66 1.65
C ASN A 136 13.35 -11.06 0.33
N ALA A 137 14.10 -9.97 0.41
CA ALA A 137 14.77 -9.34 -0.73
C ALA A 137 16.26 -9.72 -0.82
N ASN A 138 16.72 -10.77 -0.12
CA ASN A 138 18.14 -11.21 -0.08
C ASN A 138 18.63 -11.88 -1.38
N SER A 139 18.13 -11.48 -2.55
CA SER A 139 18.83 -11.79 -3.80
C SER A 139 20.17 -11.05 -3.81
N ARG A 140 21.21 -11.65 -4.42
CA ARG A 140 22.50 -10.96 -4.59
C ARG A 140 22.22 -9.61 -5.28
N PRO A 141 22.49 -8.46 -4.65
CA PRO A 141 22.18 -7.17 -5.25
C PRO A 141 22.96 -7.03 -6.56
N GLN A 142 22.23 -6.91 -7.66
CA GLN A 142 22.82 -6.64 -8.97
C GLN A 142 23.15 -5.15 -9.03
N PRO A 143 24.34 -4.74 -9.50
CA PRO A 143 24.66 -3.34 -9.71
C PRO A 143 23.64 -2.74 -10.69
N THR A 144 22.91 -1.69 -10.26
CA THR A 144 21.93 -1.05 -11.15
C THR A 144 22.54 0.02 -12.05
N GLY A 145 23.87 0.17 -12.04
CA GLY A 145 24.65 1.22 -12.70
C GLY A 145 24.57 1.29 -14.23
N GLY A 146 23.65 0.56 -14.86
CA GLY A 146 23.34 0.63 -16.29
C GLY A 146 21.85 0.54 -16.63
N PHE A 147 20.94 0.34 -15.66
CA PHE A 147 19.49 0.30 -15.94
C PHE A 147 18.87 1.69 -15.99
N ILE A 148 19.54 2.67 -15.40
CA ILE A 148 19.08 4.04 -15.37
C ILE A 148 20.12 4.92 -16.04
N THR A 149 20.00 5.05 -17.35
CA THR A 149 20.70 6.09 -18.10
C THR A 149 20.01 7.41 -17.79
N PHE A 150 20.52 8.09 -16.77
CA PHE A 150 20.14 9.46 -16.46
C PHE A 150 20.75 10.40 -17.48
N ASP A 151 19.91 11.26 -18.04
CA ASP A 151 20.37 12.34 -18.87
C ASP A 151 20.97 13.43 -17.97
N LYS A 152 22.23 13.22 -17.54
CA LYS A 152 23.02 14.20 -16.78
C LYS A 152 23.06 15.57 -17.47
N VAL A 153 22.80 15.60 -18.78
CA VAL A 153 22.71 16.79 -19.63
C VAL A 153 21.62 17.76 -19.19
N LYS A 154 20.52 17.29 -18.56
CA LYS A 154 19.41 18.14 -18.07
C LYS A 154 19.52 18.58 -16.60
N GLY A 155 20.53 18.11 -15.86
CA GLY A 155 20.72 18.46 -14.43
C GLY A 155 19.60 17.96 -13.48
N GLN A 156 18.68 17.11 -13.95
CA GLN A 156 17.58 16.58 -13.13
C GLN A 156 17.99 15.32 -12.38
N LYS A 157 17.57 15.24 -11.10
CA LYS A 157 17.82 14.05 -10.27
C LYS A 157 17.01 12.85 -10.77
N PRO A 158 17.55 11.63 -10.66
CA PRO A 158 16.80 10.39 -10.82
C PRO A 158 15.45 10.40 -10.11
N HIS A 159 14.36 9.96 -10.75
CA HIS A 159 13.10 9.72 -10.05
C HIS A 159 12.84 8.23 -9.87
N ILE A 160 12.74 7.80 -8.61
CA ILE A 160 12.34 6.45 -8.23
C ILE A 160 10.97 6.50 -7.56
N ILE A 161 10.04 5.69 -8.04
CA ILE A 161 8.66 5.65 -7.55
C ILE A 161 8.39 4.26 -6.97
N PHE A 162 8.11 4.20 -5.68
CA PHE A 162 7.74 2.98 -4.98
C PHE A 162 6.22 2.79 -5.03
N THR A 163 5.75 1.65 -5.53
CA THR A 163 4.31 1.34 -5.60
C THR A 163 3.98 -0.12 -5.29
N GLY A 164 2.87 -0.34 -4.61
CA GLY A 164 2.43 -1.71 -4.32
C GLY A 164 1.00 -1.75 -3.83
N HIS A 165 0.37 -2.91 -4.05
CA HIS A 165 -0.96 -3.20 -3.56
C HIS A 165 -0.88 -4.08 -2.30
N SER A 166 -1.75 -3.83 -1.32
CA SER A 166 -1.85 -4.66 -0.11
C SER A 166 -0.51 -4.78 0.61
N ALA A 167 -0.10 -5.99 1.03
CA ALA A 167 1.19 -6.25 1.68
C ALA A 167 2.42 -5.79 0.87
N GLY A 168 2.33 -5.71 -0.46
CA GLY A 168 3.43 -5.23 -1.30
C GLY A 168 3.64 -3.72 -1.13
N GLY A 169 2.53 -2.98 -0.94
CA GLY A 169 2.58 -1.57 -0.60
C GLY A 169 3.18 -1.34 0.79
N ALA A 170 2.87 -2.18 1.78
CA ALA A 170 3.45 -2.10 3.12
C ALA A 170 4.99 -2.20 3.11
N VAL A 171 5.53 -3.18 2.38
CA VAL A 171 6.98 -3.35 2.21
C VAL A 171 7.61 -2.08 1.61
N LEU A 172 6.94 -1.48 0.64
CA LEU A 172 7.44 -0.29 -0.03
C LEU A 172 7.28 1.00 0.78
N GLN A 173 6.29 1.12 1.66
CA GLN A 173 6.23 2.20 2.64
C GLN A 173 7.46 2.17 3.54
N ILE A 174 7.82 1.00 4.08
CA ILE A 174 9.01 0.84 4.94
C ILE A 174 10.28 1.14 4.15
N LEU A 175 10.39 0.64 2.91
CA LEU A 175 11.54 0.90 2.05
C LEU A 175 11.68 2.39 1.73
N TYR A 176 10.58 3.07 1.42
CA TYR A 176 10.55 4.51 1.19
C TYR A 176 11.01 5.28 2.43
N LEU A 177 10.46 4.98 3.61
CA LEU A 177 10.86 5.58 4.89
C LEU A 177 12.35 5.38 5.18
N LYS A 178 12.89 4.18 4.89
CA LYS A 178 14.32 3.89 5.01
C LYS A 178 15.17 4.75 4.08
N TYR A 179 14.71 5.03 2.85
CA TYR A 179 15.46 5.86 1.91
C TYR A 179 15.43 7.34 2.29
N ILE A 180 14.26 7.89 2.64
CA ILE A 180 14.15 9.31 2.99
C ILE A 180 14.82 9.65 4.33
N SER A 181 14.92 8.69 5.26
CA SER A 181 15.65 8.88 6.52
C SER A 181 17.16 8.89 6.35
N ASN A 182 17.69 8.41 5.22
CA ASN A 182 19.11 8.42 4.92
C ASN A 182 19.46 9.62 4.02
N GLN A 183 19.99 10.69 4.62
CA GLN A 183 20.31 11.95 3.94
C GLN A 183 21.22 11.78 2.71
N ALA A 184 22.18 10.86 2.74
CA ALA A 184 23.09 10.60 1.63
C ALA A 184 22.37 10.08 0.36
N PHE A 185 21.26 9.36 0.51
CA PHE A 185 20.46 8.88 -0.62
C PHE A 185 19.51 9.95 -1.16
N ASN A 186 19.01 10.83 -0.31
CA ASN A 186 18.10 11.92 -0.69
C ASN A 186 18.78 12.97 -1.61
N GLU A 187 20.10 13.05 -1.55
CA GLU A 187 20.88 13.90 -2.46
C GLU A 187 21.01 13.31 -3.87
N SER A 188 21.03 11.98 -4.00
CA SER A 188 21.35 11.28 -5.25
C SER A 188 20.13 11.02 -6.14
N ALA A 189 18.91 11.01 -5.59
CA ALA A 189 17.67 10.73 -6.31
C ALA A 189 16.49 11.40 -5.61
N ARG A 190 15.41 11.66 -6.35
CA ARG A 190 14.09 11.99 -5.81
C ARG A 190 13.25 10.72 -5.68
N PHE A 191 12.46 10.65 -4.61
CA PHE A 191 11.65 9.46 -4.30
C PHE A 191 10.18 9.81 -4.15
N SER A 192 9.30 9.05 -4.82
CA SER A 192 7.85 9.07 -4.59
C SER A 192 7.39 7.72 -4.06
N CYS A 193 6.30 7.71 -3.31
CA CYS A 193 5.62 6.52 -2.84
C CYS A 193 4.12 6.64 -3.11
N ALA A 194 3.53 5.70 -3.84
CA ALA A 194 2.08 5.64 -4.06
C ALA A 194 1.62 4.20 -3.85
N THR A 195 0.93 3.93 -2.75
CA THR A 195 0.47 2.58 -2.40
C THR A 195 -1.04 2.46 -2.43
N PHE A 196 -1.54 1.24 -2.63
CA PHE A 196 -2.97 0.97 -2.84
C PHE A 196 -3.43 -0.11 -1.87
N GLY A 197 -4.37 0.20 -0.99
CA GLY A 197 -4.87 -0.78 -0.01
C GLY A 197 -3.78 -1.29 0.93
N ALA A 198 -2.72 -0.52 1.16
CA ALA A 198 -1.59 -0.96 1.97
C ALA A 198 -1.86 -0.73 3.47
N PRO A 199 -1.60 -1.73 4.34
CA PRO A 199 -1.72 -1.56 5.79
C PRO A 199 -0.69 -0.56 6.31
N LEU A 200 -1.03 0.10 7.42
CA LEU A 200 -0.15 1.02 8.12
C LEU A 200 1.07 0.29 8.68
N CYS A 201 2.26 0.82 8.41
CA CYS A 201 3.54 0.27 8.86
C CYS A 201 4.17 1.05 10.03
N VAL A 202 3.50 2.12 10.50
CA VAL A 202 3.96 3.01 11.56
C VAL A 202 2.87 3.17 12.61
N THR A 203 3.27 3.26 13.87
CA THR A 203 2.35 3.40 15.03
C THR A 203 2.02 4.84 15.38
N ALA A 204 2.78 5.80 14.83
CA ALA A 204 2.58 7.23 15.01
C ALA A 204 2.69 7.96 13.66
N PRO A 205 1.97 9.09 13.47
CA PRO A 205 2.14 9.93 12.30
C PRO A 205 3.60 10.34 12.13
N VAL A 206 4.15 10.09 10.95
CA VAL A 206 5.51 10.52 10.59
C VAL A 206 5.40 11.86 9.88
N ASP A 207 6.03 12.89 10.45
CA ASP A 207 6.15 14.18 9.77
C ASP A 207 7.17 14.07 8.63
N LEU A 208 6.65 13.93 7.41
CA LEU A 208 7.47 13.86 6.21
C LEU A 208 8.11 15.21 5.84
N SER A 209 7.61 16.33 6.37
CA SER A 209 8.15 17.66 6.08
C SER A 209 9.59 17.82 6.59
N PHE A 210 9.90 17.18 7.72
CA PHE A 210 11.25 17.14 8.31
C PHE A 210 12.29 16.56 7.34
N TYR A 211 11.90 15.56 6.54
CA TYR A 211 12.79 14.89 5.59
C TYR A 211 12.99 15.67 4.29
N HIS A 212 12.42 16.88 4.19
CA HIS A 212 12.47 17.78 3.04
C HIS A 212 12.43 16.99 1.72
N PRO A 213 11.26 16.45 1.31
CA PRO A 213 11.11 15.88 -0.02
C PRO A 213 11.29 17.01 -1.05
N GLY A 214 12.54 17.35 -1.37
CA GLY A 214 12.85 18.43 -2.29
C GLY A 214 12.28 18.10 -3.67
N GLY A 215 11.54 19.05 -4.27
CA GLY A 215 11.02 18.95 -5.63
C GLY A 215 9.65 18.26 -5.76
N LYS A 216 9.26 17.95 -7.01
CA LYS A 216 7.96 17.38 -7.42
C LYS A 216 7.80 15.90 -6.99
N THR A 217 7.84 15.61 -5.69
CA THR A 217 7.64 14.25 -5.13
C THR A 217 6.20 14.03 -4.65
N LEU A 218 5.78 12.76 -4.55
CA LEU A 218 4.43 12.39 -4.09
C LEU A 218 4.53 11.23 -3.09
N CYS A 219 3.90 11.37 -1.92
CA CYS A 219 3.75 10.29 -0.95
C CYS A 219 2.26 10.12 -0.61
N LEU A 220 1.64 9.05 -1.08
CA LEU A 220 0.22 8.76 -0.88
C LEU A 220 0.00 7.29 -0.50
N ASN A 221 -0.89 7.07 0.47
CA ASN A 221 -1.53 5.78 0.68
C ASN A 221 -2.99 5.90 0.24
N ILE A 222 -3.32 5.30 -0.90
CA ILE A 222 -4.65 5.35 -1.52
C ILE A 222 -5.46 4.19 -0.97
N ILE A 223 -6.58 4.52 -0.34
CA ILE A 223 -7.38 3.58 0.43
C ILE A 223 -8.84 3.74 0.01
N ASN A 224 -9.49 2.63 -0.34
CA ASN A 224 -10.94 2.61 -0.52
C ASN A 224 -11.64 2.71 0.84
N GLU A 225 -12.74 3.45 0.89
CA GLU A 225 -13.62 3.41 2.07
C GLU A 225 -14.04 1.95 2.33
N PHE A 226 -14.01 1.55 3.60
CA PHE A 226 -14.29 0.17 4.07
C PHE A 226 -13.24 -0.89 3.69
N ASP A 227 -12.07 -0.52 3.17
CA ASP A 227 -10.96 -1.45 3.00
C ASP A 227 -10.34 -1.87 4.36
N VAL A 228 -10.77 -3.03 4.84
CA VAL A 228 -10.42 -3.62 6.14
C VAL A 228 -8.93 -3.85 6.34
N ILE A 229 -8.20 -4.14 5.25
CA ILE A 229 -6.77 -4.45 5.30
C ILE A 229 -5.97 -3.22 5.73
N THR A 230 -6.46 -2.03 5.39
CA THR A 230 -5.75 -0.77 5.65
C THR A 230 -6.02 -0.18 7.02
N ARG A 231 -7.16 -0.51 7.63
CA ARG A 231 -7.71 0.22 8.77
C ARG A 231 -7.58 -0.49 10.11
N ALA A 232 -7.19 -1.76 10.14
CA ALA A 232 -7.38 -2.60 11.33
C ALA A 232 -8.80 -2.40 11.92
N ASP A 233 -9.81 -2.34 11.05
CA ASP A 233 -11.17 -1.99 11.42
C ASP A 233 -11.92 -3.17 12.07
N LYS A 234 -13.20 -2.97 12.40
CA LYS A 234 -14.03 -3.98 13.07
C LYS A 234 -13.92 -5.37 12.40
N PRO A 235 -14.05 -5.55 11.07
CA PRO A 235 -13.79 -6.85 10.42
C PRO A 235 -12.39 -7.44 10.67
N TYR A 236 -11.32 -6.63 10.62
CA TYR A 236 -9.98 -7.11 10.95
C TYR A 236 -9.88 -7.53 12.42
N ILE A 237 -10.34 -6.69 13.35
CA ILE A 237 -10.36 -7.00 14.79
C ILE A 237 -11.24 -8.24 15.05
N LEU A 238 -12.41 -8.35 14.40
CA LEU A 238 -13.30 -9.51 14.53
C LEU A 238 -12.67 -10.78 13.96
N SER A 239 -11.89 -10.72 12.89
CA SER A 239 -11.16 -11.89 12.41
C SER A 239 -10.10 -12.36 13.42
N LEU A 240 -9.40 -11.44 14.09
CA LEU A 240 -8.52 -11.78 15.22
C LEU A 240 -9.29 -12.36 16.41
N VAL A 241 -10.47 -11.80 16.72
CA VAL A 241 -11.37 -12.32 17.75
C VAL A 241 -11.84 -13.73 17.41
N ASP A 242 -12.20 -14.01 16.17
CA ASP A 242 -12.67 -15.32 15.73
C ASP A 242 -11.54 -16.37 15.72
N ILE A 243 -10.32 -15.99 15.33
CA ILE A 243 -9.13 -16.85 15.49
C ILE A 243 -8.90 -17.18 16.98
N ALA A 244 -9.00 -16.19 17.87
CA ALA A 244 -8.84 -16.39 19.30
C ALA A 244 -9.98 -17.25 19.89
N ARG A 245 -11.23 -17.06 19.43
CA ARG A 245 -12.39 -17.89 19.82
C ARG A 245 -12.27 -19.33 19.34
N ASN A 246 -11.80 -19.54 18.10
CA ASN A 246 -11.56 -20.88 17.57
C ASN A 246 -10.51 -21.62 18.40
N THR A 247 -9.44 -20.92 18.80
CA THR A 247 -8.41 -21.45 19.71
C THR A 247 -9.00 -21.86 21.09
N LEU A 248 -10.13 -21.26 21.48
CA LEU A 248 -10.86 -21.55 22.72
C LEU A 248 -12.10 -22.46 22.54
N ASN A 249 -12.34 -23.03 21.36
CA ASN A 249 -13.58 -23.76 21.02
C ASN A 249 -14.87 -22.96 21.28
N GLN A 250 -14.83 -21.63 21.15
CA GLN A 250 -15.99 -20.76 21.28
C GLN A 250 -16.64 -20.50 19.90
N PRO A 251 -17.98 -20.38 19.83
CA PRO A 251 -18.66 -20.09 18.57
C PRO A 251 -18.30 -18.69 18.05
N PRO A 252 -18.20 -18.49 16.73
CA PRO A 252 -18.07 -17.16 16.13
C PRO A 252 -19.23 -16.26 16.57
N LYS A 253 -19.00 -14.94 16.70
CA LYS A 253 -20.12 -14.01 16.85
C LYS A 253 -20.88 -13.97 15.52
N ALA A 254 -22.21 -14.00 15.57
CA ALA A 254 -23.02 -13.77 14.38
C ALA A 254 -22.65 -12.40 13.78
N LEU A 255 -21.96 -12.41 12.64
CA LEU A 255 -21.75 -11.22 11.83
C LEU A 255 -23.12 -10.78 11.33
N LEU A 256 -23.47 -9.51 11.53
CA LEU A 256 -24.51 -8.88 10.71
C LEU A 256 -24.11 -9.07 9.24
N PRO A 257 -25.05 -9.25 8.29
CA PRO A 257 -24.71 -9.31 6.88
C PRO A 257 -24.09 -7.97 6.48
N GLU A 258 -22.76 -7.90 6.49
CA GLU A 258 -22.00 -6.74 6.07
C GLU A 258 -21.77 -6.83 4.55
N PRO A 259 -21.69 -5.69 3.85
CA PRO A 259 -21.33 -5.68 2.43
C PRO A 259 -20.01 -6.42 2.24
N GLU A 260 -19.86 -7.22 1.18
CA GLU A 260 -18.70 -8.09 0.96
C GLU A 260 -17.38 -7.30 1.09
N THR A 261 -16.75 -7.30 2.26
CA THR A 261 -15.60 -6.44 2.59
C THR A 261 -14.34 -6.81 1.82
N SER A 262 -14.27 -8.04 1.31
CA SER A 262 -13.22 -8.49 0.38
C SER A 262 -13.35 -7.86 -1.02
N THR A 263 -14.54 -7.41 -1.42
CA THR A 263 -14.73 -6.80 -2.74
C THR A 263 -14.02 -5.47 -2.84
N VAL A 264 -14.09 -4.61 -1.82
CA VAL A 264 -13.51 -3.25 -1.86
C VAL A 264 -11.99 -3.23 -1.81
N HIS A 265 -11.34 -4.24 -1.23
CA HIS A 265 -9.89 -4.43 -1.27
C HIS A 265 -9.41 -5.01 -2.62
N GLY A 266 -10.32 -5.54 -3.43
CA GLY A 266 -9.97 -6.21 -4.66
C GLY A 266 -9.25 -5.30 -5.66
N LYS A 267 -8.23 -5.84 -6.33
CA LYS A 267 -7.47 -5.14 -7.38
C LYS A 267 -8.37 -4.45 -8.41
N ARG A 268 -9.46 -5.13 -8.82
CA ARG A 268 -10.42 -4.61 -9.80
C ARG A 268 -11.15 -3.35 -9.30
N ILE A 269 -11.36 -3.21 -8.00
CA ILE A 269 -12.00 -2.01 -7.45
C ILE A 269 -11.02 -0.85 -7.40
N TYR A 270 -9.78 -1.07 -6.93
CA TYR A 270 -8.74 -0.05 -7.02
C TYR A 270 -8.51 0.43 -8.46
N GLU A 271 -8.54 -0.48 -9.42
CA GLU A 271 -8.47 -0.14 -10.84
C GLU A 271 -9.58 0.80 -11.29
N LYS A 272 -10.85 0.46 -11.01
CA LYS A 272 -11.98 1.33 -11.34
C LYS A 272 -11.87 2.71 -10.69
N ARG A 273 -11.31 2.81 -9.49
CA ARG A 273 -11.12 4.09 -8.80
C ARG A 273 -10.01 4.93 -9.42
N VAL A 274 -8.94 4.29 -9.89
CA VAL A 274 -7.87 4.95 -10.62
C VAL A 274 -8.34 5.40 -12.01
N GLU A 275 -9.12 4.58 -12.73
CA GLU A 275 -9.75 4.97 -13.99
C GLU A 275 -10.67 6.17 -13.81
N ALA A 276 -11.53 6.15 -12.76
CA ALA A 276 -12.37 7.29 -12.42
C ALA A 276 -11.54 8.55 -12.11
N LEU A 277 -10.41 8.42 -11.42
CA LEU A 277 -9.48 9.54 -11.18
C LEU A 277 -8.92 10.11 -12.49
N GLU A 278 -8.56 9.25 -13.45
CA GLU A 278 -8.10 9.69 -14.79
C GLU A 278 -9.18 10.46 -15.55
N GLU A 279 -10.44 10.07 -15.40
CA GLU A 279 -11.62 10.74 -15.96
C GLU A 279 -11.99 12.02 -15.21
N GLY A 280 -11.29 12.33 -14.11
CA GLY A 280 -11.59 13.49 -13.29
C GLY A 280 -12.71 13.31 -12.30
N HIS A 281 -13.03 12.09 -11.94
CA HIS A 281 -14.01 11.77 -10.93
C HIS A 281 -13.30 11.41 -9.61
N PHE A 282 -13.59 12.17 -8.56
CA PHE A 282 -13.13 11.88 -7.21
C PHE A 282 -14.33 11.76 -6.27
N ASN A 283 -14.44 10.64 -5.56
CA ASN A 283 -15.59 10.33 -4.68
C ASN A 283 -16.97 10.50 -5.37
N ASN A 284 -17.07 10.07 -6.64
CA ASN A 284 -18.25 10.23 -7.49
C ASN A 284 -18.67 11.69 -7.73
N ARG A 285 -17.77 12.65 -7.52
CA ARG A 285 -17.93 14.07 -7.90
C ARG A 285 -17.01 14.38 -9.08
N THR A 286 -17.43 15.29 -9.97
CA THR A 286 -16.56 15.86 -11.02
C THR A 286 -15.51 16.74 -10.34
N GLY A 287 -14.28 16.24 -10.27
CA GLY A 287 -13.14 16.83 -9.58
C GLY A 287 -12.33 17.86 -10.39
N TRP A 288 -12.76 18.20 -11.60
CA TRP A 288 -12.21 19.32 -12.37
C TRP A 288 -13.28 20.40 -12.55
N GLN A 289 -13.58 21.17 -11.50
CA GLN A 289 -14.01 22.55 -11.77
C GLN A 289 -12.72 23.35 -11.88
N GLN A 290 -12.39 23.78 -13.10
CA GLN A 290 -11.63 25.02 -13.24
C GLN A 290 -12.43 26.06 -12.46
N GLU A 291 -11.84 26.65 -11.43
CA GLU A 291 -12.26 27.99 -11.04
C GLU A 291 -12.02 28.81 -12.31
N ASP A 292 -13.11 29.21 -12.95
CA ASP A 292 -13.07 30.27 -13.93
C ASP A 292 -12.41 31.46 -13.20
N ASP A 293 -11.26 31.89 -13.69
CA ASP A 293 -10.69 33.18 -13.34
C ASP A 293 -11.74 34.23 -13.74
N GLU A 294 -12.61 34.61 -12.80
CA GLU A 294 -13.47 35.79 -12.95
C GLU A 294 -12.59 37.05 -12.79
N ASP A 295 -12.62 37.86 -13.85
CA ASP A 295 -11.94 39.15 -14.07
C ASP A 295 -12.02 40.15 -12.90
#